data_AF-A0A1B6BBW8-F1
#
_entry.id   AF-A0A1B6BBW8-F1
#
_cell.length_a   1.000
_cell.length_b   1.000
_cell.length_c   1.000
_cell.angle_alpha   90.00
_cell.angle_beta   90.00
_cell.angle_gamma   90.00
#
_symmetry.space_group_name_H-M   'P 1'
#
loop_
_entity.id
_entity.type
_entity.pdbx_description
1 polymer ?
#
loop_
_entity_poly.entity_id
_entity_poly.type
_entity_poly.pdbx_seq_one_letter_code
_entity_poly.pdbx_strand_id
1 'polypeptide(L)'
;MDLKEFLLPSRSIEVAITTEDENHKPAILRLKTVIETGYENGFFKIIAPMHHGRLYNFREDELLTITFTTQNDQKKDAFDIKCRVVSREHKGALYTITLRSTSEPQKVQRRQAFRVNIFNTYTFLYKDQQQQLVTKDISSTGLRGLTTMQMFKEDTFDIQFDGNTKDPTEIDPELYAQKVFTIKCRVIDCMPQVEIRRYMQRIQFVEMTASQSKYLIQYLYAKQAEIIFTEGSDTDQRAQMDQYFNAQNENVQVEDATTRRIQLISLISLFVFFFSIVFLLYAQPKPVYGLDRFFDYYRVQAWNSTYYLLALFSSITNIFIGIYGIILNSTKIKSQKDHFNRLLIVTLTLNFIFIIVLVYLFTTVPIFSSNKVY
;
A
#
# COMPACT_ATOMS: atom_id res chain seq x y z
N MET A 1 13.64 -30.89 24.16
CA MET A 1 12.94 -29.67 23.69
C MET A 1 11.48 -29.83 24.03
N ASP A 2 10.87 -28.90 24.78
CA ASP A 2 9.46 -29.00 25.13
C ASP A 2 8.58 -28.53 23.96
N LEU A 3 7.95 -29.46 23.26
CA LEU A 3 7.08 -29.17 22.12
C LEU A 3 5.88 -28.29 22.47
N LYS A 4 5.46 -28.24 23.75
CA LYS A 4 4.35 -27.40 24.21
C LYS A 4 4.62 -25.92 23.96
N GLU A 5 5.88 -25.50 24.01
CA GLU A 5 6.26 -24.10 23.80
C GLU A 5 6.22 -23.68 22.32
N PHE A 6 6.25 -24.65 21.39
CA PHE A 6 6.40 -24.39 19.96
C PHE A 6 5.16 -24.71 19.16
N LEU A 7 4.45 -25.80 19.51
CA LEU A 7 3.24 -26.25 18.84
C LEU A 7 2.01 -25.67 19.54
N LEU A 8 1.89 -24.35 19.49
CA LEU A 8 0.79 -23.60 20.10
C LEU A 8 -0.40 -23.44 19.13
N PRO A 9 -1.64 -23.30 19.63
CA PRO A 9 -2.81 -23.00 18.81
C PRO A 9 -2.61 -21.79 17.90
N SER A 10 -3.28 -21.81 16.75
CA SER A 10 -3.27 -20.76 15.71
C SER A 10 -1.90 -20.51 15.05
N ARG A 11 -0.89 -21.35 15.29
CA ARG A 11 0.42 -21.26 14.62
C ARG A 11 0.41 -21.94 13.27
N SER A 12 0.99 -21.28 12.27
CA SER A 12 1.19 -21.88 10.96
C SER A 12 2.37 -22.84 10.97
N ILE A 13 2.14 -24.02 10.39
CA ILE A 13 3.12 -25.08 10.22
C ILE A 13 3.12 -25.54 8.77
N GLU A 14 4.15 -26.29 8.39
CA GLU A 14 4.22 -26.96 7.10
C GLU A 14 4.18 -28.47 7.31
N VAL A 15 3.36 -29.15 6.50
CA VAL A 15 3.20 -30.59 6.46
C VAL A 15 3.85 -31.07 5.18
N ALA A 16 4.86 -31.92 5.30
CA ALA A 16 5.53 -32.55 4.18
C ALA A 16 5.15 -34.04 4.10
N ILE A 17 4.77 -34.47 2.90
CA ILE A 17 4.36 -35.84 2.56
C ILE A 17 5.21 -36.29 1.39
N THR A 18 5.68 -37.53 1.42
CA THR A 18 6.31 -38.15 0.25
C THR A 18 5.22 -38.72 -0.65
N THR A 19 5.09 -38.16 -1.84
CA THR A 19 4.18 -38.57 -2.91
C THR A 19 4.99 -39.06 -4.11
N GLU A 20 4.37 -39.77 -5.05
CA GLU A 20 4.98 -40.05 -6.35
C GLU A 20 4.56 -38.97 -7.36
N ASP A 21 5.50 -38.45 -8.14
CA ASP A 21 5.20 -37.52 -9.24
C ASP A 21 4.67 -38.25 -10.49
N GLU A 22 4.30 -37.50 -11.53
CA GLU A 22 3.82 -38.04 -12.81
C GLU A 22 4.81 -39.01 -13.50
N ASN A 23 6.09 -38.96 -13.10
CA ASN A 23 7.17 -39.81 -13.60
C ASN A 23 7.56 -40.92 -12.61
N HIS A 24 6.73 -41.21 -11.59
CA HIS A 24 6.96 -42.22 -10.55
C HIS A 24 8.22 -41.95 -9.71
N LYS A 25 8.67 -40.70 -9.65
CA LYS A 25 9.77 -40.30 -8.76
C LYS A 25 9.19 -39.83 -7.43
N PRO A 26 9.88 -40.13 -6.31
CA PRO A 26 9.48 -39.61 -5.01
C PRO A 26 9.60 -38.09 -5.01
N ALA A 27 8.47 -37.41 -4.87
CA ALA A 27 8.34 -35.97 -4.72
C ALA A 27 7.83 -35.64 -3.32
N ILE A 28 8.36 -34.58 -2.71
CA ILE A 28 7.87 -34.12 -1.40
C ILE A 28 6.84 -33.03 -1.63
N LEU A 29 5.57 -33.34 -1.37
CA LEU A 29 4.50 -32.36 -1.35
C LEU A 29 4.53 -31.61 -0.02
N ARG A 30 4.66 -30.28 -0.08
CA ARG A 30 4.69 -29.39 1.09
C ARG A 30 3.42 -28.56 1.16
N LEU A 31 2.65 -28.73 2.21
CA LEU A 31 1.35 -28.09 2.44
C LEU A 31 1.42 -27.19 3.67
N LYS A 32 0.81 -26.01 3.61
CA LYS A 32 0.70 -25.13 4.79
C LYS A 32 -0.61 -25.39 5.51
N THR A 33 -0.54 -25.42 6.83
CA THR A 33 -1.73 -25.47 7.68
C THR A 33 -1.50 -24.73 9.01
N VAL A 34 -2.48 -24.81 9.89
CA VAL A 34 -2.52 -24.16 11.20
C VAL A 34 -2.81 -25.20 12.28
N ILE A 35 -2.16 -25.05 13.44
CA ILE A 35 -2.45 -25.82 14.64
C ILE A 35 -3.79 -25.36 15.21
N GLU A 36 -4.73 -26.28 15.34
CA GLU A 36 -6.02 -26.03 16.00
C GLU A 36 -5.86 -26.17 17.52
N THR A 37 -5.36 -27.33 17.97
CA THR A 37 -5.13 -27.63 19.38
C THR A 37 -3.64 -27.89 19.61
N GLY A 38 -3.08 -27.24 20.62
CA GLY A 38 -1.66 -27.31 20.93
C GLY A 38 -1.20 -28.71 21.37
N TYR A 39 0.12 -28.85 21.53
CA TYR A 39 0.71 -30.14 21.91
C TYR A 39 0.41 -30.51 23.36
N GLU A 40 -0.21 -31.67 23.55
CA GLU A 40 -0.51 -32.22 24.86
C GLU A 40 -0.40 -33.75 24.83
N ASN A 41 0.31 -34.33 25.80
CA ASN A 41 0.45 -35.78 25.98
C ASN A 41 0.89 -36.56 24.73
N GLY A 42 1.71 -35.96 23.86
CA GLY A 42 2.18 -36.61 22.63
C GLY A 42 1.35 -36.30 21.38
N PHE A 43 0.24 -35.58 21.53
CA PHE A 43 -0.74 -35.33 20.48
C PHE A 43 -0.94 -33.83 20.25
N PHE A 44 -1.36 -33.47 19.05
CA PHE A 44 -1.83 -32.13 18.70
C PHE A 44 -2.81 -32.22 17.53
N LYS A 45 -3.62 -31.19 17.32
CA LYS A 45 -4.58 -31.13 16.21
C LYS A 45 -4.23 -30.04 15.23
N ILE A 46 -4.34 -30.34 13.95
CA ILE A 46 -4.14 -29.40 12.86
C ILE A 46 -5.41 -29.30 12.02
N ILE A 47 -5.62 -28.16 11.38
CA ILE A 47 -6.63 -28.04 10.34
C ILE A 47 -6.13 -28.84 9.12
N ALA A 48 -7.01 -29.49 8.38
CA ALA A 48 -6.62 -30.17 7.15
C ALA A 48 -6.13 -29.12 6.12
N PRO A 49 -4.87 -29.21 5.63
CA PRO A 49 -4.35 -28.26 4.65
C PRO A 49 -5.16 -28.27 3.34
N MET A 50 -5.19 -27.12 2.66
CA MET A 50 -5.77 -27.01 1.34
C MET A 50 -4.68 -27.03 0.26
N HIS A 51 -4.95 -27.75 -0.83
CA HIS A 51 -4.12 -27.80 -2.03
C HIS A 51 -5.02 -27.59 -3.26
N HIS A 52 -4.71 -26.58 -4.10
CA HIS A 52 -5.53 -26.17 -5.25
C HIS A 52 -7.03 -26.01 -4.94
N GLY A 53 -7.36 -25.39 -3.80
CA GLY A 53 -8.74 -25.11 -3.39
C GLY A 53 -9.52 -26.32 -2.88
N ARG A 54 -8.87 -27.48 -2.70
CA ARG A 54 -9.47 -28.67 -2.10
C ARG A 54 -8.73 -29.08 -0.83
N LEU A 55 -9.45 -29.65 0.12
CA LEU A 55 -8.84 -30.23 1.32
C LEU A 55 -7.99 -31.44 0.94
N TYR A 56 -6.75 -31.45 1.40
CA TYR A 56 -5.88 -32.60 1.21
C TYR A 56 -6.27 -33.69 2.21
N ASN A 57 -6.59 -34.88 1.70
CA ASN A 57 -7.10 -35.97 2.51
C ASN A 57 -5.96 -36.91 2.91
N PHE A 58 -5.63 -36.90 4.20
CA PHE A 58 -4.66 -37.81 4.79
C PHE A 58 -5.33 -39.12 5.19
N ARG A 59 -4.60 -40.22 5.13
CA ARG A 59 -5.06 -41.51 5.65
C ARG A 59 -4.70 -41.64 7.12
N GLU A 60 -5.49 -42.40 7.86
CA GLU A 60 -5.07 -42.84 9.19
C GLU A 60 -3.80 -43.68 9.08
N ASP A 61 -2.96 -43.61 10.11
CA ASP A 61 -1.62 -44.17 10.17
C ASP A 61 -0.59 -43.61 9.15
N GLU A 62 -0.96 -42.63 8.34
CA GLU A 62 -0.03 -41.98 7.41
C GLU A 62 1.08 -41.23 8.18
N LEU A 63 2.33 -41.39 7.73
CA LEU A 63 3.49 -40.75 8.33
C LEU A 63 3.75 -39.39 7.65
N LEU A 64 3.74 -38.34 8.46
CA LEU A 64 3.92 -36.96 8.04
C LEU A 64 5.19 -36.38 8.64
N THR A 65 5.84 -35.47 7.93
CA THR A 65 6.89 -34.64 8.51
C THR A 65 6.31 -33.25 8.75
N ILE A 66 6.33 -32.81 10.00
CA ILE A 66 5.82 -31.51 10.41
C ILE A 66 7.00 -30.57 10.64
N THR A 67 7.05 -29.51 9.86
CA THR A 67 8.05 -28.44 10.00
C THR A 67 7.43 -27.24 10.72
N PHE A 68 8.06 -26.79 11.80
CA PHE A 68 7.66 -25.61 12.57
C PHE A 68 8.87 -24.72 12.89
N THR A 69 8.62 -23.46 13.28
CA THR A 69 9.67 -22.47 13.59
C THR A 69 9.58 -21.97 15.01
N THR A 70 10.72 -21.62 15.61
CA THR A 70 10.80 -21.03 16.95
C THR A 70 10.22 -19.63 17.01
N GLN A 71 9.71 -19.26 18.21
CA GLN A 71 9.12 -17.94 18.47
C GLN A 71 10.14 -16.86 18.87
N ASN A 72 11.40 -17.23 19.11
CA ASN A 72 12.39 -16.26 19.56
C ASN A 72 12.74 -15.29 18.42
N ASP A 73 12.40 -14.00 18.59
CA ASP A 73 12.59 -12.96 17.58
C ASP A 73 14.04 -12.85 17.10
N GLN A 74 15.01 -13.25 17.93
CA GLN A 74 16.43 -13.20 17.60
C GLN A 74 16.92 -14.41 16.78
N LYS A 75 16.24 -15.57 16.85
CA LYS A 75 16.63 -16.80 16.12
C LYS A 75 15.40 -17.58 15.68
N LYS A 76 15.05 -17.45 14.39
CA LYS A 76 14.02 -18.24 13.70
C LYS A 76 14.60 -19.56 13.21
N ASP A 77 14.84 -20.48 14.14
CA ASP A 77 15.24 -21.84 13.82
C ASP A 77 14.02 -22.65 13.36
N ALA A 78 14.23 -23.55 12.40
CA ALA A 78 13.20 -24.49 11.94
C ALA A 78 13.49 -25.89 12.46
N PHE A 79 12.44 -26.63 12.80
CA PHE A 79 12.51 -27.98 13.31
C PHE A 79 11.54 -28.87 12.55
N ASP A 80 11.98 -30.10 12.27
CA ASP A 80 11.15 -31.15 11.70
C ASP A 80 10.87 -32.20 12.76
N ILE A 81 9.64 -32.69 12.78
CA ILE A 81 9.22 -33.81 13.63
C ILE A 81 8.39 -34.79 12.81
N LYS A 82 8.63 -36.09 12.99
CA LYS A 82 7.82 -37.11 12.34
C LYS A 82 6.56 -37.36 13.16
N CYS A 83 5.41 -37.27 12.54
CA CYS A 83 4.12 -37.52 13.17
C CYS A 83 3.34 -38.57 12.40
N ARG A 84 2.45 -39.27 13.11
CA ARG A 84 1.50 -40.19 12.49
C ARG A 84 0.07 -39.68 12.65
N VAL A 85 -0.73 -39.80 11.61
CA VAL A 85 -2.16 -39.47 11.65
C VAL A 85 -2.89 -40.49 12.52
N VAL A 86 -3.54 -40.01 13.57
CA VAL A 86 -4.28 -40.84 14.54
C VAL A 86 -5.75 -40.88 14.20
N SER A 87 -6.33 -39.72 13.92
CA SER A 87 -7.76 -39.60 13.63
C SER A 87 -8.04 -38.36 12.80
N ARG A 88 -9.21 -38.37 12.15
CA ARG A 88 -9.73 -37.27 11.34
C ARG A 88 -11.13 -36.95 11.84
N GLU A 89 -11.38 -35.69 12.14
CA GLU A 89 -12.68 -35.23 12.62
C GLU A 89 -13.24 -34.22 11.62
N HIS A 90 -14.54 -34.35 11.32
CA HIS A 90 -15.30 -33.35 10.58
C HIS A 90 -16.31 -32.71 11.53
N LYS A 91 -16.09 -31.45 11.89
CA LYS A 91 -16.98 -30.67 12.76
C LYS A 91 -17.46 -29.43 12.03
N GLY A 92 -18.71 -29.47 11.54
CA GLY A 92 -19.31 -28.37 10.79
C GLY A 92 -18.63 -28.17 9.44
N ALA A 93 -17.92 -27.04 9.27
CA ALA A 93 -17.14 -26.74 8.07
C ALA A 93 -15.62 -26.99 8.24
N LEU A 94 -15.20 -27.46 9.41
CA LEU A 94 -13.79 -27.67 9.74
C LEU A 94 -13.45 -29.16 9.68
N TYR A 95 -12.43 -29.46 8.87
CA TYR A 95 -11.77 -30.76 8.84
C TYR A 95 -10.48 -30.66 9.63
N THR A 96 -10.32 -31.52 10.63
CA THR A 96 -9.17 -31.49 11.52
C THR A 96 -8.53 -32.88 11.62
N ILE A 97 -7.23 -32.89 11.88
CA ILE A 97 -6.39 -34.08 11.86
C ILE A 97 -5.64 -34.13 13.19
N THR A 98 -5.83 -35.22 13.93
CA THR A 98 -5.08 -35.49 15.16
C THR A 98 -3.78 -36.18 14.80
N LEU A 99 -2.67 -35.61 15.25
CA LEU A 99 -1.33 -36.12 14.99
C LEU A 99 -0.68 -36.57 16.29
N ARG A 100 0.01 -37.71 16.25
CA ARG A 100 0.88 -38.18 17.34
C ARG A 100 2.33 -38.03 16.93
N SER A 101 3.15 -37.43 17.78
CA SER A 101 4.60 -37.42 17.55
C SER A 101 5.18 -38.83 17.62
N THR A 102 6.06 -39.15 16.68
CA THR A 102 6.77 -40.44 16.59
C THR A 102 8.28 -40.31 16.67
N SER A 103 8.80 -39.08 16.69
CA SER A 103 10.24 -38.80 16.79
C SER A 103 10.50 -37.58 17.66
N GLU A 104 11.75 -37.43 18.08
CA GLU A 104 12.20 -36.16 18.64
C GLU A 104 12.30 -35.08 17.55
N PRO A 105 12.16 -33.79 17.89
CA PRO A 105 12.36 -32.69 16.97
C PRO A 105 13.81 -32.60 16.51
N GLN A 106 14.04 -32.51 15.20
CA GLN A 106 15.35 -32.31 14.62
C GLN A 106 15.46 -30.90 14.05
N LYS A 107 16.52 -30.18 14.39
CA LYS A 107 16.78 -28.85 13.81
C LYS A 107 17.11 -28.99 12.33
N VAL A 108 16.45 -28.22 11.48
CA VAL A 108 16.61 -28.31 10.02
C VAL A 108 17.04 -26.97 9.44
N GLN A 109 18.12 -26.99 8.69
CA GLN A 109 18.61 -25.84 7.94
C GLN A 109 17.92 -25.80 6.57
N ARG A 110 16.79 -25.10 6.47
CA ARG A 110 16.01 -25.00 5.21
C ARG A 110 16.69 -24.13 4.14
N ARG A 111 17.65 -23.30 4.53
CA ARG A 111 18.33 -22.36 3.63
C ARG A 111 19.72 -22.89 3.31
N GLN A 112 20.00 -23.05 2.02
CA GLN A 112 21.35 -23.39 1.51
C GLN A 112 22.36 -22.26 1.73
N ALA A 113 21.88 -21.02 1.88
CA ALA A 113 22.71 -19.84 2.10
C ALA A 113 22.11 -18.98 3.23
N PHE A 114 22.97 -18.35 4.02
CA PHE A 114 22.55 -17.33 4.96
C PHE A 114 22.02 -16.10 4.20
N ARG A 115 21.19 -15.31 4.89
CA ARG A 115 20.61 -14.07 4.36
C ARG A 115 21.00 -12.93 5.28
N VAL A 116 21.31 -11.80 4.68
CA VAL A 116 21.63 -10.57 5.39
C VAL A 116 20.53 -9.55 5.06
N ASN A 117 20.02 -8.88 6.09
CA ASN A 117 19.08 -7.77 5.91
C ASN A 117 19.89 -6.57 5.42
N ILE A 118 19.78 -6.25 4.13
CA ILE A 118 20.52 -5.17 3.48
C ILE A 118 19.53 -4.34 2.68
N PHE A 119 19.60 -3.02 2.86
CA PHE A 119 18.75 -2.05 2.19
C PHE A 119 19.52 -1.39 1.05
N ASN A 120 19.42 -1.99 -0.13
CA ASN A 120 19.97 -1.45 -1.38
C ASN A 120 18.82 -1.18 -2.35
N THR A 121 19.01 -0.18 -3.21
CA THR A 121 18.09 0.08 -4.31
C THR A 121 18.76 -0.30 -5.62
N TYR A 122 18.13 -1.19 -6.38
CA TYR A 122 18.55 -1.56 -7.72
C TYR A 122 17.59 -0.98 -8.73
N THR A 123 18.13 -0.43 -9.82
CA THR A 123 17.35 -0.01 -10.98
C THR A 123 17.49 -1.08 -12.06
N PHE A 124 16.37 -1.44 -12.70
CA PHE A 124 16.35 -2.44 -13.76
C PHE A 124 15.31 -2.09 -14.82
N LEU A 125 15.46 -2.66 -16.02
CA LEU A 125 14.48 -2.54 -17.09
C LEU A 125 13.55 -3.74 -17.06
N TYR A 126 12.25 -3.50 -17.04
CA TYR A 126 11.24 -4.56 -17.12
C TYR A 126 10.06 -4.08 -17.97
N LYS A 127 9.77 -4.83 -19.04
CA LYS A 127 8.75 -4.46 -20.06
C LYS A 127 8.95 -3.02 -20.58
N ASP A 128 10.18 -2.69 -20.94
CA ASP A 128 10.60 -1.38 -21.46
C ASP A 128 10.37 -0.19 -20.50
N GLN A 129 10.09 -0.47 -19.23
CA GLN A 129 9.96 0.53 -18.19
C GLN A 129 11.09 0.39 -17.18
N GLN A 130 11.68 1.53 -16.82
CA GLN A 130 12.66 1.59 -15.74
C GLN A 130 11.94 1.40 -14.41
N GLN A 131 12.32 0.37 -13.66
CA GLN A 131 11.74 0.00 -12.38
C GLN A 131 12.80 0.03 -11.28
N GLN A 132 12.35 0.17 -10.04
CA GLN A 132 13.20 0.12 -8.86
C GLN A 132 12.84 -1.08 -7.99
N LEU A 133 13.87 -1.72 -7.46
CA LEU A 133 13.81 -2.85 -6.54
C LEU A 133 14.55 -2.48 -5.27
N VAL A 134 13.82 -2.36 -4.17
CA VAL A 134 14.40 -2.08 -2.84
C VAL A 134 14.57 -3.39 -2.11
N THR A 135 15.80 -3.78 -1.79
CA THR A 135 16.05 -5.05 -1.10
C THR A 135 15.66 -4.99 0.36
N LYS A 136 15.19 -6.14 0.85
CA LYS A 136 14.91 -6.40 2.26
C LYS A 136 15.92 -7.40 2.83
N ASP A 137 16.20 -8.46 2.08
CA ASP A 137 17.26 -9.42 2.40
C ASP A 137 17.95 -9.93 1.13
N ILE A 138 19.24 -10.23 1.24
CA ILE A 138 20.06 -10.77 0.15
C ILE A 138 20.80 -12.02 0.66
N SER A 139 20.91 -13.03 -0.20
CA SER A 139 21.74 -14.24 -0.02
C SER A 139 22.60 -14.47 -1.25
N SER A 140 23.53 -15.43 -1.18
CA SER A 140 24.34 -15.81 -2.34
C SER A 140 23.55 -16.41 -3.52
N THR A 141 22.31 -16.84 -3.30
CA THR A 141 21.48 -17.51 -4.34
C THR A 141 20.28 -16.68 -4.80
N GLY A 142 20.06 -15.51 -4.21
CA GLY A 142 18.90 -14.68 -4.52
C GLY A 142 18.62 -13.63 -3.45
N LEU A 143 17.55 -12.87 -3.65
CA LEU A 143 17.16 -11.78 -2.77
C LEU A 143 15.64 -11.74 -2.55
N ARG A 144 15.22 -10.94 -1.58
CA ARG A 144 13.86 -10.43 -1.48
C ARG A 144 13.88 -8.92 -1.59
N GLY A 145 12.98 -8.40 -2.40
CA GLY A 145 12.86 -6.96 -2.57
C GLY A 145 11.43 -6.52 -2.84
N LEU A 146 11.22 -5.22 -2.72
CA LEU A 146 9.95 -4.55 -2.93
C LEU A 146 9.98 -3.79 -4.25
N THR A 147 8.91 -3.94 -5.03
CA THR A 147 8.68 -3.22 -6.29
C THR A 147 7.31 -2.57 -6.29
N THR A 148 7.12 -1.56 -7.13
CA THR A 148 5.81 -0.94 -7.40
C THR A 148 4.98 -1.77 -8.38
N MET A 149 5.63 -2.57 -9.22
CA MET A 149 4.99 -3.40 -10.23
C MET A 149 4.94 -4.87 -9.82
N GLN A 150 3.82 -5.53 -10.15
CA GLN A 150 3.69 -6.98 -10.05
C GLN A 150 4.47 -7.64 -11.19
N MET A 151 5.39 -8.52 -10.84
CA MET A 151 6.11 -9.39 -11.79
C MET A 151 5.56 -10.82 -11.69
N PHE A 152 5.52 -11.53 -12.81
CA PHE A 152 5.01 -12.90 -12.84
C PHE A 152 6.10 -13.91 -12.49
N LYS A 153 5.67 -15.08 -12.04
CA LYS A 153 6.58 -16.19 -11.77
C LYS A 153 7.32 -16.59 -13.05
N GLU A 154 8.60 -16.91 -12.92
CA GLU A 154 9.58 -17.19 -13.97
C GLU A 154 10.01 -16.00 -14.83
N ASP A 155 9.47 -14.79 -14.62
CA ASP A 155 9.97 -13.59 -15.30
C ASP A 155 11.45 -13.35 -14.97
N THR A 156 12.21 -12.89 -15.96
CA THR A 156 13.64 -12.59 -15.80
C THR A 156 13.96 -11.13 -16.08
N PHE A 157 14.93 -10.59 -15.36
CA PHE A 157 15.47 -9.24 -15.54
C PHE A 157 16.90 -9.18 -15.02
N ASP A 158 17.62 -8.12 -15.37
CA ASP A 158 19.02 -7.94 -14.97
C ASP A 158 19.16 -6.78 -13.99
N ILE A 159 19.98 -6.97 -12.96
CA ILE A 159 20.36 -5.90 -12.02
C ILE A 159 21.86 -5.67 -12.08
N GLN A 160 22.30 -4.42 -11.94
CA GLN A 160 23.70 -4.10 -11.72
C GLN A 160 23.99 -4.18 -10.22
N PHE A 161 24.82 -5.14 -9.82
CA PHE A 161 25.23 -5.34 -8.45
C PHE A 161 26.59 -4.70 -8.19
N ASP A 162 26.69 -3.92 -7.12
CA ASP A 162 27.94 -3.37 -6.61
C ASP A 162 28.40 -4.18 -5.38
N GLY A 163 29.43 -4.99 -5.56
CA GLY A 163 30.06 -5.78 -4.51
C GLY A 163 31.15 -5.05 -3.74
N ASN A 164 31.37 -3.76 -3.98
CA ASN A 164 32.32 -2.96 -3.22
C ASN A 164 31.78 -2.70 -1.80
N THR A 165 32.64 -2.88 -0.81
CA THR A 165 32.30 -2.72 0.61
C THR A 165 32.83 -1.42 1.20
N LYS A 166 33.62 -0.67 0.44
CA LYS A 166 34.23 0.61 0.83
C LYS A 166 33.84 1.69 -0.17
N ASP A 167 34.04 2.94 0.24
CA ASP A 167 33.79 4.10 -0.61
C ASP A 167 34.63 3.99 -1.91
N PRO A 168 34.06 4.32 -3.09
CA PRO A 168 34.78 4.34 -4.36
C PRO A 168 36.10 5.13 -4.31
N THR A 169 36.19 6.15 -3.45
CA THR A 169 37.40 6.98 -3.29
C THR A 169 38.55 6.27 -2.57
N GLU A 170 38.27 5.16 -1.88
CA GLU A 170 39.26 4.40 -1.10
C GLU A 170 39.77 3.14 -1.80
N ILE A 171 39.27 2.84 -3.00
CA ILE A 171 39.59 1.61 -3.75
C ILE A 171 40.26 1.99 -5.07
N ASP A 172 41.30 1.26 -5.43
CA ASP A 172 41.90 1.30 -6.76
C ASP A 172 40.82 1.12 -7.84
N PRO A 173 40.69 2.03 -8.83
CA PRO A 173 39.68 1.97 -9.88
C PRO A 173 39.60 0.62 -10.63
N GLU A 174 40.73 -0.06 -10.83
CA GLU A 174 40.74 -1.36 -11.51
C GLU A 174 40.10 -2.46 -10.65
N LEU A 175 40.37 -2.44 -9.34
CA LEU A 175 39.78 -3.35 -8.36
C LEU A 175 38.30 -3.03 -8.11
N TYR A 176 37.92 -1.75 -8.21
CA TYR A 176 36.54 -1.29 -8.11
C TYR A 176 35.69 -1.83 -9.27
N ALA A 177 36.17 -1.68 -10.50
CA ALA A 177 35.46 -2.10 -11.72
C ALA A 177 35.21 -3.62 -11.76
N GLN A 178 36.09 -4.44 -11.19
CA GLN A 178 35.93 -5.90 -11.15
C GLN A 178 34.81 -6.39 -10.24
N LYS A 179 34.36 -5.55 -9.28
CA LYS A 179 33.34 -5.90 -8.28
C LYS A 179 31.95 -5.37 -8.60
N VAL A 180 31.81 -4.59 -9.67
CA VAL A 180 30.52 -4.17 -10.22
C VAL A 180 30.17 -5.08 -11.38
N PHE A 181 29.06 -5.81 -11.29
CA PHE A 181 28.67 -6.78 -12.31
C PHE A 181 27.16 -6.95 -12.43
N THR A 182 26.71 -7.36 -13.61
CA THR A 182 25.31 -7.65 -13.87
C THR A 182 24.94 -9.04 -13.39
N ILE A 183 23.82 -9.14 -12.67
CA ILE A 183 23.24 -10.40 -12.21
C ILE A 183 21.88 -10.59 -12.88
N LYS A 184 21.72 -11.71 -13.57
CA LYS A 184 20.43 -12.14 -14.10
C LYS A 184 19.57 -12.70 -12.97
N CYS A 185 18.37 -12.16 -12.87
CA CYS A 185 17.41 -12.43 -11.82
C CYS A 185 16.19 -13.15 -12.41
N ARG A 186 15.63 -14.09 -11.66
CA ARG A 186 14.38 -14.79 -11.98
C ARG A 186 13.39 -14.70 -10.83
N VAL A 187 12.16 -14.30 -11.12
CA VAL A 187 11.08 -14.20 -10.11
C VAL A 187 10.57 -15.59 -9.77
N ILE A 188 10.67 -15.99 -8.50
CA ILE A 188 10.13 -17.26 -7.98
C ILE A 188 8.68 -17.08 -7.51
N ASP A 189 8.40 -15.92 -6.92
CA ASP A 189 7.12 -15.65 -6.25
C ASP A 189 6.93 -14.15 -6.07
N CYS A 190 5.67 -13.70 -6.09
CA CYS A 190 5.28 -12.31 -5.94
C CYS A 190 4.08 -12.22 -4.99
N MET A 191 4.27 -11.57 -3.83
CA MET A 191 3.25 -11.41 -2.81
C MET A 191 2.87 -9.94 -2.65
N PRO A 192 1.58 -9.55 -2.77
CA PRO A 192 1.18 -8.18 -2.45
C PRO A 192 1.41 -7.88 -0.96
N GLN A 193 1.88 -6.67 -0.66
CA GLN A 193 2.00 -6.13 0.70
C GLN A 193 1.02 -4.97 0.81
N VAL A 194 -0.17 -5.26 1.34
CA VAL A 194 -1.32 -4.35 1.31
C VAL A 194 -1.05 -3.09 2.13
N GLU A 195 -0.31 -3.23 3.24
CA GLU A 195 0.00 -2.17 4.19
C GLU A 195 0.84 -1.05 3.56
N ILE A 196 1.80 -1.42 2.71
CA ILE A 196 2.74 -0.49 2.07
C ILE A 196 2.45 -0.27 0.58
N ARG A 197 1.40 -0.89 0.03
CA ARG A 197 0.99 -0.81 -1.39
C ARG A 197 2.16 -1.10 -2.34
N ARG A 198 2.87 -2.20 -2.09
CA ARG A 198 3.99 -2.69 -2.90
C ARG A 198 3.90 -4.19 -3.10
N TYR A 199 4.70 -4.72 -4.01
CA TYR A 199 4.83 -6.15 -4.25
C TYR A 199 6.16 -6.66 -3.71
N MET A 200 6.09 -7.67 -2.83
CA MET A 200 7.25 -8.39 -2.32
C MET A 200 7.63 -9.49 -3.30
N GLN A 201 8.80 -9.34 -3.91
CA GLN A 201 9.37 -10.25 -4.87
C GLN A 201 10.32 -11.21 -4.19
N ARG A 202 10.20 -12.51 -4.47
CA ARG A 202 11.23 -13.51 -4.16
C ARG A 202 11.98 -13.80 -5.44
N ILE A 203 13.26 -13.44 -5.47
CA ILE A 203 14.08 -13.48 -6.68
C ILE A 203 15.22 -14.48 -6.48
N GLN A 204 15.48 -15.29 -7.50
CA GLN A 204 16.63 -16.17 -7.60
C GLN A 204 17.67 -15.56 -8.53
N PHE A 205 18.94 -15.64 -8.17
CA PHE A 205 20.03 -15.34 -9.10
C PHE A 205 20.28 -16.54 -10.00
N VAL A 206 20.35 -16.29 -11.30
CA VAL A 206 20.60 -17.31 -12.33
C VAL A 206 21.84 -16.93 -13.11
N GLU A 207 22.54 -17.94 -13.67
CA GLU A 207 23.70 -17.74 -14.55
C GLU A 207 24.88 -16.96 -13.91
N MET A 208 25.00 -16.96 -12.58
CA MET A 208 26.14 -16.34 -11.90
C MET A 208 27.43 -17.12 -12.13
N THR A 209 28.51 -16.41 -12.46
CA THR A 209 29.85 -17.01 -12.54
C THR A 209 30.42 -17.26 -11.15
N ALA A 210 31.44 -18.12 -11.06
CA ALA A 210 32.11 -18.41 -9.79
C ALA A 210 32.77 -17.17 -9.17
N SER A 211 33.31 -16.25 -9.98
CA SER A 211 33.89 -14.99 -9.52
C SER A 211 32.82 -14.05 -8.96
N GLN A 212 31.71 -13.86 -9.68
CA GLN A 212 30.57 -13.06 -9.21
C GLN A 212 30.00 -13.58 -7.90
N SER A 213 29.82 -14.90 -7.79
CA SER A 213 29.35 -15.55 -6.56
C SER A 213 30.31 -15.31 -5.39
N LYS A 214 31.62 -15.42 -5.63
CA LYS A 214 32.64 -15.12 -4.63
C LYS A 214 32.58 -13.67 -4.15
N TYR A 215 32.46 -12.69 -5.06
CA TYR A 215 32.36 -11.28 -4.68
C TYR A 215 31.09 -10.97 -3.91
N LEU A 216 29.95 -11.51 -4.34
CA LEU A 216 28.68 -11.39 -3.61
C LEU A 216 28.79 -11.96 -2.19
N ILE A 217 29.37 -13.16 -2.04
CA ILE A 217 29.56 -13.78 -0.72
C ILE A 217 30.45 -12.92 0.17
N GLN A 218 31.57 -12.42 -0.35
CA GLN A 218 32.48 -11.52 0.38
C GLN A 218 31.77 -10.25 0.84
N TYR A 219 30.98 -9.64 -0.06
CA TYR A 219 30.15 -8.47 0.25
C TYR A 219 29.17 -8.78 1.39
N LEU A 220 28.45 -9.91 1.31
CA LEU A 220 27.49 -10.31 2.33
C LEU A 220 28.13 -10.55 3.71
N TYR A 221 29.31 -11.18 3.76
CA TYR A 221 30.05 -11.35 5.01
C TYR A 221 30.51 -10.02 5.60
N ALA A 222 31.02 -9.10 4.76
CA ALA A 222 31.42 -7.78 5.20
C ALA A 222 30.23 -7.00 5.77
N LYS A 223 29.09 -7.00 5.08
CA LYS A 223 27.86 -6.35 5.56
C LYS A 223 27.30 -6.99 6.82
N GLN A 224 27.35 -8.31 6.93
CA GLN A 224 26.95 -8.98 8.17
C GLN A 224 27.85 -8.60 9.34
N ALA A 225 29.17 -8.52 9.14
CA ALA A 225 30.09 -8.08 10.17
C ALA A 225 29.79 -6.64 10.60
N GLU A 226 29.60 -5.71 9.66
CA GLU A 226 29.22 -4.32 9.91
C GLU A 226 27.95 -4.20 10.76
N ILE A 227 26.92 -4.99 10.43
CA ILE A 227 25.64 -5.04 11.16
C ILE A 227 25.82 -5.59 12.58
N ILE A 228 26.67 -6.59 12.80
CA ILE A 228 26.92 -7.18 14.12
C ILE A 228 27.71 -6.22 15.01
N PHE A 229 28.70 -5.51 14.47
CA PHE A 229 29.52 -4.56 15.24
C PHE A 229 28.80 -3.24 15.52
N THR A 230 27.73 -2.94 14.78
CA THR A 230 26.87 -1.78 14.99
C THR A 230 25.63 -2.22 15.80
N GLU A 231 25.78 -2.41 17.11
CA GLU A 231 24.66 -2.78 18.01
C GLU A 231 23.51 -1.76 17.86
N GLY A 232 22.36 -2.17 17.29
CA GLY A 232 21.15 -1.33 17.14
C GLY A 232 20.39 -1.44 15.80
N SER A 233 20.95 -2.15 14.81
CA SER A 233 20.60 -2.01 13.39
C SER A 233 19.19 -2.40 12.93
N ASP A 234 18.47 -3.31 13.58
CA ASP A 234 17.17 -3.77 13.06
C ASP A 234 16.09 -2.66 13.13
N THR A 235 16.18 -1.77 14.12
CA THR A 235 15.28 -0.62 14.28
C THR A 235 15.62 0.49 13.29
N ASP A 236 16.91 0.78 13.12
CA ASP A 236 17.40 1.83 12.22
C ASP A 236 17.19 1.47 10.76
N GLN A 237 17.36 0.20 10.41
CA GLN A 237 17.09 -0.32 9.08
C GLN A 237 15.60 -0.26 8.71
N ARG A 238 14.71 -0.59 9.66
CA ARG A 238 13.26 -0.36 9.48
C ARG A 238 12.93 1.11 9.35
N ALA A 239 13.54 1.96 10.18
CA ALA A 239 13.35 3.40 10.11
C ALA A 239 13.83 3.98 8.77
N GLN A 240 14.97 3.51 8.22
CA GLN A 240 15.45 3.89 6.89
C GLN A 240 14.52 3.41 5.78
N MET A 241 13.99 2.18 5.88
CA MET A 241 13.02 1.66 4.93
C MET A 241 11.71 2.46 4.96
N ASP A 242 11.21 2.75 6.16
CA ASP A 242 10.02 3.57 6.37
C ASP A 242 10.27 5.01 5.89
N GLN A 243 11.43 5.59 6.14
CA GLN A 243 11.81 6.91 5.62
C GLN A 243 11.88 6.93 4.10
N TYR A 244 12.50 5.93 3.46
CA TYR A 244 12.55 5.82 2.00
C TYR A 244 11.15 5.68 1.40
N PHE A 245 10.29 4.84 1.97
CA PHE A 245 8.92 4.67 1.50
C PHE A 245 8.04 5.86 1.84
N ASN A 246 8.24 6.55 2.96
CA ASN A 246 7.52 7.78 3.28
C ASN A 246 7.95 8.91 2.33
N ALA A 247 9.25 9.05 2.03
CA ALA A 247 9.75 10.02 1.06
C ALA A 247 9.24 9.73 -0.37
N GLN A 248 9.08 8.46 -0.76
CA GLN A 248 8.46 8.12 -2.05
C GLN A 248 6.93 8.20 -2.03
N ASN A 249 6.29 7.90 -0.90
CA ASN A 249 4.84 7.98 -0.74
C ASN A 249 4.36 9.42 -0.50
N GLU A 250 5.24 10.39 -0.22
CA GLU A 250 4.90 11.82 -0.37
C GLU A 250 4.46 12.16 -1.80
N ASN A 251 4.87 11.38 -2.81
CA ASN A 251 4.34 11.48 -4.18
C ASN A 251 3.04 10.69 -4.40
N VAL A 252 2.66 9.78 -3.49
CA VAL A 252 1.35 9.11 -3.49
C VAL A 252 0.50 9.84 -2.46
N GLN A 253 0.04 11.03 -2.82
CA GLN A 253 -0.79 11.95 -2.02
C GLN A 253 -1.80 11.18 -1.15
N VAL A 254 -1.42 10.86 0.08
CA VAL A 254 -2.37 10.71 1.17
C VAL A 254 -2.98 12.10 1.28
N GLU A 255 -4.25 12.24 0.93
CA GLU A 255 -4.95 13.53 0.99
C GLU A 255 -4.72 14.18 2.35
N ASP A 256 -3.76 15.12 2.38
CA ASP A 256 -3.42 15.90 3.56
C ASP A 256 -4.70 16.52 4.12
N ALA A 257 -4.88 16.50 5.44
CA ALA A 257 -6.05 17.06 6.12
C ALA A 257 -6.33 18.51 5.67
N THR A 258 -5.27 19.23 5.32
CA THR A 258 -5.34 20.58 4.72
C THR A 258 -5.98 20.58 3.34
N THR A 259 -5.67 19.61 2.48
CA THR A 259 -6.28 19.45 1.14
C THR A 259 -7.77 19.19 1.25
N ARG A 260 -8.19 18.30 2.17
CA ARG A 260 -9.60 18.03 2.45
C ARG A 260 -10.34 19.28 2.94
N ARG A 261 -9.71 20.08 3.81
CA ARG A 261 -10.26 21.37 4.24
C ARG A 261 -10.44 22.35 3.07
N ILE A 262 -9.45 22.46 2.18
CA ILE A 262 -9.54 23.34 1.00
C ILE A 262 -10.66 22.87 0.04
N GLN A 263 -10.79 21.57 -0.19
CA GLN A 263 -11.88 20.99 -0.98
C GLN A 263 -13.26 21.27 -0.35
N LEU A 264 -13.38 21.09 0.96
CA LEU A 264 -14.61 21.39 1.71
C LEU A 264 -14.99 22.88 1.61
N ILE A 265 -14.02 23.79 1.77
CA ILE A 265 -14.25 25.24 1.63
C ILE A 265 -14.70 25.59 0.21
N SER A 266 -14.09 24.96 -0.80
CA SER A 266 -14.47 25.17 -2.20
C SER A 266 -15.91 24.70 -2.47
N LEU A 267 -16.30 23.56 -1.88
CA LEU A 267 -17.67 23.06 -1.97
C LEU A 267 -18.67 23.99 -1.27
N ILE A 268 -18.35 24.47 -0.07
CA ILE A 268 -19.18 25.44 0.66
C ILE A 268 -19.35 26.71 -0.17
N SER A 269 -18.27 27.23 -0.76
CA SER A 269 -18.31 28.42 -1.62
C SER A 269 -19.23 28.22 -2.84
N LEU A 270 -19.17 27.05 -3.47
CA LEU A 270 -20.05 26.71 -4.60
C LEU A 270 -21.53 26.69 -4.16
N PHE A 271 -21.84 26.11 -3.00
CA PHE A 271 -23.22 26.07 -2.49
C PHE A 271 -23.75 27.47 -2.17
N VAL A 272 -22.96 28.32 -1.51
CA VAL A 272 -23.38 29.71 -1.21
C VAL A 272 -23.60 30.49 -2.50
N PHE A 273 -22.76 30.30 -3.52
CA PHE A 273 -22.96 30.92 -4.83
C PHE A 273 -24.26 30.44 -5.49
N PHE A 274 -24.53 29.13 -5.47
CA PHE A 274 -25.77 28.56 -5.98
C PHE A 274 -27.01 29.17 -5.30
N PHE A 275 -27.01 29.29 -3.97
CA PHE A 275 -28.11 29.94 -3.25
C PHE A 275 -28.28 31.42 -3.64
N SER A 276 -27.19 32.13 -3.91
CA SER A 276 -27.24 33.52 -4.37
C SER A 276 -27.99 33.65 -5.71
N ILE A 277 -27.74 32.71 -6.64
CA ILE A 277 -28.47 32.63 -7.91
C ILE A 277 -29.95 32.32 -7.66
N VAL A 278 -30.25 31.33 -6.81
CA VAL A 278 -31.63 30.95 -6.49
C VAL A 278 -32.39 32.13 -5.89
N PHE A 279 -31.82 32.86 -4.94
CA PHE A 279 -32.44 34.06 -4.38
C PHE A 279 -32.69 35.13 -5.42
N LEU A 280 -31.75 35.34 -6.36
CA LEU A 280 -31.97 36.28 -7.46
C LEU A 280 -33.13 35.88 -8.36
N LEU A 281 -33.26 34.58 -8.68
CA LEU A 281 -34.39 34.06 -9.46
C LEU A 281 -35.73 34.26 -8.73
N TYR A 282 -35.76 34.07 -7.41
CA TYR A 282 -36.94 34.36 -6.59
C TYR A 282 -37.23 35.86 -6.41
N ALA A 283 -36.21 36.70 -6.56
CA ALA A 283 -36.37 38.15 -6.50
C ALA A 283 -37.02 38.72 -7.76
N GLN A 284 -37.00 37.99 -8.88
CA GLN A 284 -37.60 38.43 -10.14
C GLN A 284 -39.10 38.71 -9.98
N PRO A 285 -39.62 39.75 -10.64
CA PRO A 285 -41.04 40.05 -10.67
C PRO A 285 -41.78 38.85 -11.29
N LYS A 286 -42.74 38.31 -10.54
CA LYS A 286 -43.59 37.21 -11.02
C LYS A 286 -44.76 37.80 -11.79
N PRO A 287 -45.01 37.40 -13.05
CA PRO A 287 -46.22 37.81 -13.75
C PRO A 287 -47.42 37.28 -12.96
N VAL A 288 -48.23 38.19 -12.40
CA VAL A 288 -49.37 37.84 -11.52
C VAL A 288 -50.48 37.13 -12.31
N TYR A 289 -50.61 37.40 -13.62
CA TYR A 289 -51.54 36.72 -14.51
C TYR A 289 -50.89 36.39 -15.85
N GLY A 290 -51.09 35.17 -16.36
CA GLY A 290 -50.60 34.76 -17.69
C GLY A 290 -51.19 35.60 -18.84
N LEU A 291 -52.34 36.24 -18.61
CA LEU A 291 -53.02 37.12 -19.55
C LEU A 291 -52.38 38.52 -19.65
N ASP A 292 -51.69 39.01 -18.61
CA ASP A 292 -51.03 40.34 -18.65
C ASP A 292 -49.94 40.41 -19.72
N ARG A 293 -49.35 39.24 -20.05
CA ARG A 293 -48.37 39.08 -21.14
C ARG A 293 -48.97 39.27 -22.53
N PHE A 294 -50.28 39.09 -22.69
CA PHE A 294 -51.00 39.23 -23.96
C PHE A 294 -51.54 40.65 -24.19
N PHE A 295 -51.74 41.43 -23.14
CA PHE A 295 -52.38 42.75 -23.21
C PHE A 295 -51.41 43.93 -23.00
N ASP A 296 -50.10 43.67 -22.98
CA ASP A 296 -49.03 44.69 -22.82
C ASP A 296 -49.27 45.65 -21.64
N TYR A 297 -49.94 45.14 -20.60
CA TYR A 297 -50.29 45.92 -19.42
C TYR A 297 -49.06 46.01 -18.49
N TYR A 298 -48.14 46.91 -18.82
CA TYR A 298 -46.90 47.15 -18.08
C TYR A 298 -47.19 47.85 -16.74
N ARG A 299 -47.65 47.10 -15.73
CA ARG A 299 -47.43 47.52 -14.34
C ARG A 299 -45.97 47.27 -14.02
N VAL A 300 -45.25 48.31 -13.60
CA VAL A 300 -43.89 48.19 -13.08
C VAL A 300 -43.94 47.30 -11.85
N GLN A 301 -43.71 46.01 -12.02
CA GLN A 301 -43.60 45.07 -10.92
C GLN A 301 -42.21 45.24 -10.32
N ALA A 302 -42.17 45.73 -9.08
CA ALA A 302 -40.92 45.82 -8.34
C ALA A 302 -40.38 44.42 -8.04
N TRP A 303 -39.06 44.32 -8.03
CA TRP A 303 -38.39 43.12 -7.56
C TRP A 303 -38.68 42.92 -6.07
N ASN A 304 -38.70 41.66 -5.63
CA ASN A 304 -38.81 41.38 -4.21
C ASN A 304 -37.48 41.77 -3.53
N SER A 305 -37.50 42.90 -2.83
CA SER A 305 -36.33 43.50 -2.18
C SER A 305 -35.70 42.57 -1.14
N THR A 306 -36.49 41.73 -0.46
CA THR A 306 -35.97 40.76 0.52
C THR A 306 -35.09 39.71 -0.13
N TYR A 307 -35.57 39.05 -1.18
CA TYR A 307 -34.78 38.02 -1.88
C TYR A 307 -33.59 38.64 -2.62
N TYR A 308 -33.74 39.85 -3.13
CA TYR A 308 -32.64 40.59 -3.75
C TYR A 308 -31.52 40.91 -2.75
N LEU A 309 -31.86 41.41 -1.57
CA LEU A 309 -30.90 41.68 -0.49
C LEU A 309 -30.24 40.40 0.02
N LEU A 310 -31.00 39.30 0.11
CA LEU A 310 -30.44 37.98 0.45
C LEU A 310 -29.43 37.49 -0.58
N ALA A 311 -29.71 37.66 -1.88
CA ALA A 311 -28.77 37.33 -2.95
C ALA A 311 -27.48 38.15 -2.86
N LEU A 312 -27.60 39.46 -2.60
CA LEU A 312 -26.45 40.35 -2.42
C LEU A 312 -25.63 39.95 -1.20
N PHE A 313 -26.29 39.73 -0.06
CA PHE A 313 -25.63 39.35 1.18
C PHE A 313 -24.90 38.01 1.03
N SER A 314 -25.55 36.99 0.47
CA SER A 314 -24.92 35.67 0.25
C SER A 314 -23.74 35.75 -0.71
N SER A 315 -23.83 36.57 -1.76
CA SER A 315 -22.69 36.81 -2.66
C SER A 315 -21.52 37.50 -1.97
N ILE A 316 -21.77 38.48 -1.11
CA ILE A 316 -20.71 39.12 -0.31
C ILE A 316 -20.06 38.11 0.65
N THR A 317 -20.87 37.33 1.39
CA THR A 317 -20.36 36.26 2.26
C THR A 317 -19.50 35.26 1.49
N ASN A 318 -19.91 34.89 0.27
CA ASN A 318 -19.15 33.98 -0.57
C ASN A 318 -17.79 34.55 -1.01
N ILE A 319 -17.65 35.87 -1.20
CA ILE A 319 -16.34 36.50 -1.43
C ILE A 319 -15.42 36.25 -0.23
N PHE A 320 -15.90 36.46 0.99
CA PHE A 320 -15.07 36.25 2.19
C PHE A 320 -14.64 34.79 2.33
N ILE A 321 -15.54 33.83 2.09
CA ILE A 321 -15.21 32.40 2.08
C ILE A 321 -14.16 32.08 1.01
N GLY A 322 -14.33 32.63 -0.19
CA GLY A 322 -13.39 32.45 -1.29
C GLY A 322 -12.00 33.03 -1.01
N ILE A 323 -11.92 34.26 -0.47
CA ILE A 323 -10.65 34.88 -0.08
C ILE A 323 -9.94 34.03 1.00
N TYR A 324 -10.68 33.60 2.03
CA TYR A 324 -10.15 32.72 3.07
C TYR A 324 -9.59 31.40 2.50
N GLY A 325 -10.33 30.78 1.58
CA GLY A 325 -9.89 29.56 0.90
C GLY A 325 -8.65 29.77 0.02
N ILE A 326 -8.52 30.91 -0.66
CA ILE A 326 -7.31 31.27 -1.44
C ILE A 326 -6.11 31.48 -0.54
N ILE A 327 -6.28 32.13 0.62
CA ILE A 327 -5.20 32.33 1.59
C ILE A 327 -4.66 30.97 2.05
N LEU A 328 -5.53 30.05 2.46
CA LEU A 328 -5.15 28.69 2.87
C LEU A 328 -4.45 27.91 1.74
N ASN A 329 -4.99 28.00 0.52
CA ASN A 329 -4.40 27.35 -0.64
C ASN A 329 -3.01 27.94 -0.99
N SER A 330 -2.84 29.25 -0.86
CA SER A 330 -1.57 29.95 -1.10
C SER A 330 -0.51 29.62 -0.05
N THR A 331 -0.90 29.46 1.21
CA THR A 331 0.03 28.99 2.26
C THR A 331 0.52 27.58 2.00
N LYS A 332 -0.33 26.70 1.43
CA LYS A 332 0.04 25.32 1.10
C LYS A 332 1.00 25.23 -0.09
N ILE A 333 0.78 26.03 -1.13
CA ILE A 333 1.63 26.06 -2.34
C ILE A 333 3.04 26.56 -2.02
N LYS A 334 3.19 27.44 -1.01
CA LYS A 334 4.51 27.84 -0.52
C LYS A 334 5.25 26.71 0.21
N SER A 335 4.52 25.76 0.81
CA SER A 335 5.12 24.64 1.54
C SER A 335 5.39 23.40 0.70
N GLN A 336 4.59 23.16 -0.35
CA GLN A 336 4.68 21.98 -1.21
C GLN A 336 4.33 22.44 -2.64
N LYS A 337 5.07 21.98 -3.67
CA LYS A 337 4.89 22.36 -5.09
C LYS A 337 3.56 21.87 -5.70
N ASP A 338 2.44 22.10 -5.02
CA ASP A 338 1.10 21.73 -5.42
C ASP A 338 0.46 22.77 -6.35
N HIS A 339 -0.56 22.34 -7.10
CA HIS A 339 -1.32 23.19 -8.01
C HIS A 339 -2.44 23.96 -7.28
N PHE A 340 -2.74 25.18 -7.74
CA PHE A 340 -3.89 25.96 -7.26
C PHE A 340 -5.21 25.21 -7.50
N ASN A 341 -6.07 25.17 -6.47
CA ASN A 341 -7.44 24.71 -6.62
C ASN A 341 -8.23 25.65 -7.56
N ARG A 342 -8.39 25.21 -8.81
CA ARG A 342 -9.02 25.97 -9.90
C ARG A 342 -10.50 26.26 -9.64
N LEU A 343 -11.21 25.37 -8.94
CA LEU A 343 -12.63 25.53 -8.65
C LEU A 343 -12.91 26.79 -7.82
N LEU A 344 -12.04 27.06 -6.84
CA LEU A 344 -12.17 28.19 -5.93
C LEU A 344 -11.96 29.52 -6.67
N ILE A 345 -10.96 29.57 -7.57
CA ILE A 345 -10.70 30.74 -8.43
C ILE A 345 -11.89 31.00 -9.36
N VAL A 346 -12.39 29.97 -10.04
CA VAL A 346 -13.53 30.09 -10.96
C VAL A 346 -14.78 30.58 -10.21
N THR A 347 -15.07 30.00 -9.05
CA THR A 347 -16.24 30.37 -8.23
C THR A 347 -16.14 31.82 -7.75
N LEU A 348 -14.96 32.28 -7.32
CA LEU A 348 -14.74 33.66 -6.91
C LEU A 348 -14.94 34.63 -8.08
N THR A 349 -14.36 34.35 -9.25
CA THR A 349 -14.49 35.19 -10.45
C THR A 349 -15.96 35.31 -10.89
N LEU A 350 -16.69 34.19 -10.94
CA LEU A 350 -18.12 34.20 -11.26
C LEU A 350 -18.92 35.00 -10.25
N ASN A 351 -18.59 34.90 -8.96
CA ASN A 351 -19.27 35.65 -7.91
C ASN A 351 -19.01 37.17 -7.98
N PHE A 352 -17.81 37.60 -8.38
CA PHE A 352 -17.52 39.02 -8.66
C PHE A 352 -18.35 39.55 -9.82
N ILE A 353 -18.41 38.80 -10.94
CA ILE A 353 -19.25 39.15 -12.09
C ILE A 353 -20.72 39.24 -11.65
N PHE A 354 -21.19 38.29 -10.85
CA PHE A 354 -22.55 38.25 -10.35
C PHE A 354 -22.89 39.48 -9.48
N ILE A 355 -21.99 39.92 -8.59
CA ILE A 355 -22.19 41.15 -7.81
C ILE A 355 -22.28 42.38 -8.72
N ILE A 356 -21.46 42.47 -9.76
CA ILE A 356 -21.55 43.57 -10.74
C ILE A 356 -22.94 43.59 -11.39
N VAL A 357 -23.46 42.41 -11.78
CA VAL A 357 -24.82 42.27 -12.32
C VAL A 357 -25.88 42.70 -11.32
N LEU A 358 -25.76 42.28 -10.05
CA LEU A 358 -26.66 42.73 -8.98
C LEU A 358 -26.63 44.27 -8.88
N VAL A 359 -25.47 44.87 -8.65
CA VAL A 359 -25.34 46.33 -8.53
C VAL A 359 -25.91 47.07 -9.74
N TYR A 360 -25.69 46.56 -10.95
CA TYR A 360 -26.30 47.11 -12.16
C TYR A 360 -27.84 47.02 -12.16
N LEU A 361 -28.41 45.88 -11.76
CA LEU A 361 -29.86 45.71 -11.62
C LEU A 361 -30.43 46.65 -10.54
N PHE A 362 -29.66 46.92 -9.48
CA PHE A 362 -30.05 47.86 -8.44
C PHE A 362 -30.20 49.30 -8.94
N THR A 363 -29.34 49.72 -9.88
CA THR A 363 -29.38 51.08 -10.41
C THR A 363 -30.38 51.24 -11.55
N THR A 364 -30.72 50.16 -12.26
CA THR A 364 -31.56 50.20 -13.47
C THR A 364 -33.01 49.79 -13.24
N VAL A 365 -33.30 49.03 -12.19
CA VAL A 365 -34.65 48.52 -11.93
C VAL A 365 -35.19 49.07 -10.61
N PRO A 366 -36.47 49.48 -10.54
CA PRO A 366 -37.09 49.89 -9.29
C PRO A 366 -37.25 48.69 -8.35
N ILE A 367 -36.29 48.50 -7.44
CA ILE A 367 -36.29 47.44 -6.42
C ILE A 367 -37.11 47.85 -5.19
N PHE A 368 -37.22 49.16 -4.93
CA PHE A 368 -38.07 49.70 -3.87
C PHE A 368 -39.29 50.37 -4.50
N SER A 369 -40.35 49.61 -4.81
CA SER A 369 -41.66 50.26 -4.87
C SER A 369 -42.01 50.66 -3.44
N SER A 370 -42.03 51.96 -3.15
CA SER A 370 -42.72 52.43 -1.96
C SER A 370 -44.12 51.80 -1.99
N ASN A 371 -44.48 51.02 -0.97
CA ASN A 371 -45.86 50.63 -0.71
C ASN A 371 -46.67 51.92 -0.48
N LYS A 372 -46.98 52.65 -1.55
CA LYS A 372 -48.11 53.57 -1.55
C LYS A 372 -49.32 52.68 -1.78
N VAL A 373 -49.85 52.21 -0.66
CA VAL A 373 -51.23 51.73 -0.58
C VAL A 373 -52.09 52.88 -1.10
N TYR A 374 -52.69 52.69 -2.28
CA TYR A 374 -53.81 53.48 -2.77
C TYR A 374 -55.05 52.62 -2.72
#